data_AF-A0A7S2W1B1-F1
#
_entry.id   AF-A0A7S2W1B1-F1
#
_cell.length_a   1.000
_cell.length_b   1.000
_cell.length_c   1.000
_cell.angle_alpha   90.00
_cell.angle_beta   90.00
_cell.angle_gamma   90.00
#
_symmetry.space_group_name_H-M   'P 1'
#
loop_
_entity.id
_entity.type
_entity.pdbx_description
1 polymer ?
#
loop_
_entity_poly.entity_id
_entity_poly.type
_entity_poly.pdbx_seq_one_letter_code
_entity_poly.pdbx_strand_id
1 'polypeptide(L)'
;MKRPKLRLSTSLVQDNIPAQISECPRVFIGSIHAAFNVDKLREIGITHILNASGLPATFPRAFNYLTIELRDKNHANILGCIPAANIFIEAGLDQGGSVLVHCAGGRSRSAAFITAFLMSTQGLSLDRALR
;
A
#
# COMPACT_ATOMS: atom_id res chain seq x y z
N MET A 1 -46.77 -4.28 1.43
CA MET A 1 -45.35 -4.64 1.76
C MET A 1 -44.42 -3.53 1.28
N LYS A 2 -43.76 -2.81 2.20
CA LYS A 2 -42.76 -1.78 1.84
C LYS A 2 -41.46 -2.49 1.43
N ARG A 3 -40.98 -2.26 0.20
CA ARG A 3 -39.64 -2.71 -0.23
C ARG A 3 -38.60 -2.09 0.72
N PRO A 4 -37.70 -2.88 1.35
CA PRO A 4 -36.62 -2.28 2.11
C PRO A 4 -35.70 -1.54 1.12
N LYS A 5 -35.74 -0.21 1.15
CA LYS A 5 -34.71 0.61 0.51
C LYS A 5 -33.48 0.54 1.40
N LEU A 6 -32.64 -0.47 1.18
CA LEU A 6 -31.23 -0.41 1.58
C LEU A 6 -30.62 0.77 0.82
N ARG A 7 -30.69 1.97 1.41
CA ARG A 7 -29.84 3.09 1.02
C ARG A 7 -28.45 2.74 1.52
N LEU A 8 -27.67 2.09 0.66
CA LEU A 8 -26.23 2.06 0.81
C LEU A 8 -25.77 3.52 0.81
N SER A 9 -25.25 4.00 1.95
CA SER A 9 -24.62 5.30 2.02
C SER A 9 -23.49 5.32 0.98
N THR A 10 -23.46 6.27 0.07
CA THR A 10 -22.35 6.45 -0.88
C THR A 10 -21.03 6.80 -0.16
N SER A 11 -21.06 6.99 1.16
CA SER A 11 -19.88 6.97 2.04
C SER A 11 -19.29 5.57 2.24
N LEU A 12 -19.81 4.52 1.58
CA LEU A 12 -19.19 3.21 1.46
C LEU A 12 -17.93 3.30 0.59
N VAL A 13 -16.90 3.83 1.27
CA VAL A 13 -15.47 3.69 1.06
C VAL A 13 -14.94 4.24 -0.27
N GLN A 14 -14.36 5.44 -0.23
CA GLN A 14 -13.31 5.86 -1.16
C GLN A 14 -12.03 5.03 -0.88
N ASP A 15 -12.10 3.71 -0.99
CA ASP A 15 -10.91 2.84 -0.88
C ASP A 15 -10.07 2.83 -2.16
N ASN A 16 -10.53 3.53 -3.19
CA ASN A 16 -9.89 3.67 -4.50
C ASN A 16 -8.93 4.87 -4.60
N ILE A 17 -8.68 5.57 -3.49
CA ILE A 17 -7.70 6.65 -3.41
C ILE A 17 -6.60 6.24 -2.42
N PRO A 18 -5.33 6.21 -2.84
CA PRO A 18 -4.22 6.01 -1.91
C PRO A 18 -4.17 7.13 -0.86
N ALA A 19 -3.94 6.76 0.40
CA ALA A 19 -3.72 7.71 1.49
C ALA A 19 -2.22 8.00 1.63
N GLN A 20 -1.86 9.28 1.75
CA GLN A 20 -0.48 9.70 1.95
C GLN A 20 -0.04 9.47 3.40
N ILE A 21 1.20 9.04 3.59
CA ILE A 21 1.80 8.92 4.93
C ILE A 21 2.36 10.28 5.34
N SER A 22 1.93 10.79 6.50
CA SER A 22 2.28 12.14 6.98
C SER A 22 3.79 12.32 7.17
N GLU A 23 4.45 11.29 7.68
CA GLU A 23 5.88 11.23 7.95
C GLU A 23 6.72 11.09 6.67
N CYS A 24 6.11 10.65 5.57
CA CYS A 24 6.80 10.41 4.31
C CYS A 24 5.91 10.78 3.10
N PRO A 25 5.94 12.04 2.62
CA PRO A 25 5.00 12.55 1.63
C PRO A 25 4.96 11.82 0.28
N ARG A 26 6.00 11.05 -0.06
CA ARG A 26 6.06 10.27 -1.31
C ARG A 26 5.70 8.79 -1.11
N VAL A 27 5.30 8.39 0.10
CA VAL A 27 4.82 7.04 0.41
C VAL A 27 3.33 7.08 0.65
N PHE A 28 2.63 6.14 0.03
CA PHE A 28 1.19 6.02 0.08
C PHE A 28 0.78 4.61 0.52
N ILE A 29 -0.30 4.51 1.27
CA ILE A 29 -0.96 3.25 1.65
C ILE A 29 -2.29 3.11 0.92
N GLY A 30 -2.62 1.89 0.47
CA GLY A 30 -3.86 1.67 -0.26
C GLY A 30 -4.44 0.26 -0.17
N SER A 31 -5.70 0.14 -0.60
CA SER A 31 -6.36 -1.15 -0.83
C SER A 31 -6.06 -1.68 -2.24
N ILE A 32 -6.62 -2.84 -2.58
CA ILE A 32 -6.64 -3.30 -3.98
C ILE A 32 -7.31 -2.26 -4.88
N HIS A 33 -8.45 -1.68 -4.49
CA HIS A 33 -9.16 -0.70 -5.30
C HIS A 33 -8.32 0.55 -5.58
N ALA A 34 -7.49 0.98 -4.63
CA ALA A 34 -6.54 2.08 -4.84
C ALA A 34 -5.49 1.73 -5.91
N ALA A 35 -5.01 0.49 -5.93
CA ALA A 35 -4.08 0.00 -6.95
C ALA A 35 -4.72 -0.15 -8.35
N PHE A 36 -6.05 -0.24 -8.45
CA PHE A 36 -6.78 -0.28 -9.71
C PHE A 36 -7.03 1.11 -10.32
N ASN A 37 -6.90 2.19 -9.55
CA ASN A 37 -7.17 3.55 -10.01
C ASN A 37 -5.96 4.19 -10.70
N VAL A 38 -5.63 3.73 -11.91
CA VAL A 38 -4.43 4.15 -12.67
C VAL A 38 -4.33 5.67 -12.85
N ASP A 39 -5.47 6.34 -13.07
CA ASP A 39 -5.50 7.79 -13.29
C ASP A 39 -5.05 8.52 -12.03
N LYS A 40 -5.55 8.10 -10.86
CA LYS A 40 -5.13 8.68 -9.58
C LYS A 40 -3.68 8.35 -9.23
N LEU A 41 -3.22 7.13 -9.54
CA LEU A 41 -1.81 6.74 -9.35
C LEU A 41 -0.87 7.65 -10.17
N ARG A 42 -1.22 7.93 -11.42
CA ARG A 42 -0.44 8.83 -12.28
C ARG A 42 -0.50 10.29 -11.81
N GLU A 43 -1.68 10.76 -11.41
CA GLU A 43 -1.87 12.12 -10.88
C GLU A 43 -0.97 12.39 -9.66
N ILE A 44 -0.84 11.41 -8.77
CA ILE A 44 0.00 11.49 -7.55
C ILE A 44 1.49 11.25 -7.85
N GLY A 45 1.84 10.82 -9.07
CA GLY A 45 3.22 10.51 -9.46
C GLY A 45 3.73 9.19 -8.90
N ILE A 46 2.85 8.20 -8.69
CA ILE A 46 3.25 6.85 -8.31
C ILE A 46 4.05 6.22 -9.45
N THR A 47 5.22 5.68 -9.12
CA THR A 47 6.11 4.98 -10.07
C THR A 47 6.39 3.54 -9.64
N HIS A 48 6.35 3.29 -8.32
CA HIS A 48 6.65 2.00 -7.71
C HIS A 48 5.47 1.53 -6.88
N ILE A 49 5.11 0.25 -7.01
CA ILE A 49 3.98 -0.37 -6.31
C ILE A 49 4.45 -1.65 -5.62
N LEU A 50 4.43 -1.62 -4.29
CA LEU A 50 4.62 -2.80 -3.45
C LEU A 50 3.26 -3.45 -3.23
N ASN A 51 3.07 -4.61 -3.85
CA ASN A 51 1.86 -5.40 -3.81
C ASN A 51 1.97 -6.53 -2.79
N ALA A 52 1.31 -6.38 -1.64
CA ALA A 52 1.16 -7.40 -0.62
C ALA A 52 -0.28 -7.92 -0.54
N SER A 53 -1.05 -7.87 -1.64
CA SER A 53 -2.44 -8.31 -1.68
C SER A 53 -2.60 -9.82 -1.80
N GLY A 54 -1.62 -10.50 -2.41
CA GLY A 54 -1.70 -11.90 -2.82
C GLY A 54 -2.30 -12.09 -4.22
N LEU A 55 -2.64 -11.00 -4.92
CA LEU A 55 -3.07 -11.01 -6.32
C LEU A 55 -1.93 -10.58 -7.25
N PRO A 56 -1.99 -10.92 -8.54
CA PRO A 56 -1.04 -10.43 -9.54
C PRO A 56 -1.02 -8.89 -9.65
N ALA A 57 0.09 -8.35 -10.16
CA ALA A 57 0.22 -6.92 -10.44
C ALA A 57 -0.82 -6.44 -11.46
N THR A 58 -1.52 -5.36 -11.13
CA THR A 58 -2.63 -4.83 -11.96
C THR A 58 -2.15 -4.23 -13.28
N PHE A 59 -1.07 -3.43 -13.26
CA PHE A 59 -0.57 -2.69 -14.42
C PHE A 59 0.94 -2.89 -14.61
N PRO A 60 1.42 -4.12 -14.85
CA PRO A 60 2.85 -4.46 -14.80
C PRO A 60 3.72 -3.77 -15.86
N ARG A 61 3.12 -3.15 -16.88
CA ARG A 61 3.82 -2.38 -17.91
C ARG A 61 3.88 -0.87 -17.63
N ALA A 62 3.14 -0.39 -16.64
CA ALA A 62 3.00 1.04 -16.34
C ALA A 62 3.74 1.47 -15.07
N PHE A 63 3.99 0.56 -14.13
CA PHE A 63 4.69 0.83 -12.87
C PHE A 63 5.71 -0.26 -12.60
N ASN A 64 6.71 0.04 -11.77
CA ASN A 64 7.60 -0.95 -11.21
C ASN A 64 6.91 -1.66 -10.06
N TYR A 65 6.95 -3.00 -10.02
CA TYR A 65 6.28 -3.79 -8.99
C TYR A 65 7.25 -4.61 -8.17
N LEU A 66 6.99 -4.66 -6.86
CA LEU A 66 7.43 -5.74 -5.98
C LEU A 66 6.19 -6.46 -5.45
N THR A 67 5.98 -7.71 -5.85
CA THR A 67 4.87 -8.53 -5.35
C THR A 67 5.37 -9.48 -4.27
N ILE A 68 4.79 -9.38 -3.07
CA ILE A 68 5.12 -10.24 -1.93
C ILE A 68 4.00 -11.26 -1.73
N GLU A 69 4.29 -12.51 -2.07
CA GLU A 69 3.38 -13.64 -1.82
C GLU A 69 3.43 -14.07 -0.34
N LEU A 70 2.65 -13.40 0.49
CA LEU A 70 2.38 -13.87 1.85
C LEU A 70 1.28 -14.94 1.79
N ARG A 71 1.66 -16.21 1.54
CA ARG A 71 0.71 -17.33 1.65
C ARG A 71 0.36 -17.55 3.11
N ASP A 72 -0.93 -17.72 3.40
CA ASP A 72 -1.48 -18.11 4.71
C ASP A 72 -1.14 -19.57 5.09
N LYS A 73 0.14 -19.93 5.01
CA LYS A 73 0.66 -21.01 5.85
C LYS A 73 0.93 -20.36 7.21
N ASN A 74 0.64 -21.05 8.30
CA ASN A 74 0.60 -20.57 9.70
C ASN A 74 1.80 -19.72 10.21
N HIS A 75 2.80 -19.45 9.38
CA HIS A 75 3.95 -18.57 9.59
C HIS A 75 4.23 -17.72 8.33
N ALA A 76 3.29 -16.88 7.88
CA ALA A 76 3.59 -15.89 6.84
C ALA A 76 4.68 -14.95 7.38
N ASN A 77 5.94 -15.18 6.96
CA ASN A 77 7.09 -14.47 7.51
C ASN A 77 7.21 -13.08 6.88
N ILE A 78 6.33 -12.16 7.30
CA ILE A 78 6.44 -10.73 6.96
C ILE A 78 7.84 -10.20 7.27
N LEU A 79 8.42 -10.62 8.41
CA LEU A 79 9.73 -10.14 8.85
C LEU A 79 10.83 -10.46 7.84
N GLY A 80 10.80 -11.65 7.22
CA GLY A 80 11.74 -12.03 6.17
C GLY A 80 11.62 -11.22 4.89
N CYS A 81 10.47 -10.58 4.65
CA CYS A 81 10.24 -9.76 3.47
C CYS A 81 10.53 -8.26 3.70
N ILE A 82 10.69 -7.83 4.96
CA ILE A 82 10.95 -6.41 5.30
C ILE A 82 12.18 -5.85 4.56
N PRO A 83 13.34 -6.54 4.53
CA PRO A 83 14.52 -5.97 3.86
C PRO A 83 14.28 -5.68 2.37
N ALA A 84 13.65 -6.62 1.66
CA ALA A 84 13.32 -6.44 0.24
C ALA A 84 12.27 -5.32 0.03
N ALA A 85 11.27 -5.24 0.92
CA ALA A 85 10.28 -4.17 0.90
C ALA A 85 10.92 -2.79 1.08
N ASN A 86 11.80 -2.65 2.07
CA ASN A 86 12.49 -1.38 2.34
C ASN A 86 13.35 -0.95 1.15
N ILE A 87 14.19 -1.85 0.63
CA ILE A 87 15.04 -1.56 -0.54
C ILE A 87 14.20 -1.08 -1.72
N PHE A 88 13.04 -1.71 -1.96
CA PHE A 88 12.15 -1.32 -3.03
C PHE A 88 11.52 0.06 -2.82
N ILE A 89 11.10 0.36 -1.58
CA ILE A 89 10.56 1.68 -1.23
C ILE A 89 11.64 2.75 -1.40
N GLU A 90 12.84 2.54 -0.85
CA GLU A 90 13.98 3.45 -0.99
C GLU A 90 14.32 3.70 -2.46
N ALA A 91 14.45 2.64 -3.27
CA ALA A 91 14.75 2.77 -4.69
C ALA A 91 13.73 3.63 -5.44
N GLY A 92 12.44 3.52 -5.11
CA GLY A 92 11.40 4.36 -5.71
C GLY A 92 11.48 5.82 -5.30
N LEU A 93 11.84 6.08 -4.03
CA LEU A 93 12.03 7.42 -3.50
C LEU A 93 13.30 8.10 -4.05
N ASP A 94 14.40 7.35 -4.19
CA ASP A 94 15.69 7.82 -4.71
C ASP A 94 15.62 8.18 -6.20
N GLN A 95 14.76 7.50 -6.96
CA GLN A 95 14.45 7.84 -8.34
C GLN A 95 13.54 9.08 -8.48
N GLY A 96 13.19 9.74 -7.37
CA GLY A 96 12.34 10.93 -7.35
C GLY A 96 10.85 10.63 -7.54
N GLY A 97 10.44 9.36 -7.51
CA GLY A 97 9.06 8.93 -7.67
C GLY A 97 8.31 8.78 -6.34
N SER A 98 7.02 8.49 -6.45
CA SER A 98 6.19 8.10 -5.30
C SER A 98 5.95 6.58 -5.27
N VAL A 99 5.80 6.03 -4.07
CA VAL A 99 5.63 4.60 -3.82
C VAL A 99 4.26 4.31 -3.21
N LEU A 100 3.52 3.37 -3.80
CA LEU A 100 2.31 2.81 -3.21
C LEU A 100 2.62 1.47 -2.54
N VAL A 101 2.29 1.32 -1.27
CA VAL A 101 2.27 0.03 -0.57
C VAL A 101 0.82 -0.38 -0.34
N HIS A 102 0.37 -1.45 -0.97
CA HIS A 102 -1.02 -1.88 -0.86
C HIS A 102 -1.17 -3.35 -0.45
N CYS A 103 -2.28 -3.65 0.19
CA CYS A 103 -2.74 -5.02 0.44
C CYS A 103 -4.22 -5.12 0.10
N ALA A 104 -4.91 -6.20 0.51
CA ALA A 104 -6.33 -6.38 0.21
C ALA A 104 -7.19 -5.17 0.61
N GLY A 105 -7.11 -4.76 1.88
CA GLY A 105 -7.90 -3.65 2.43
C GLY A 105 -7.09 -2.40 2.80
N GLY A 106 -5.76 -2.42 2.64
CA GLY A 106 -4.90 -1.29 3.00
C GLY A 106 -4.72 -1.03 4.49
N ARG A 107 -4.90 -2.04 5.35
CA ARG A 107 -4.93 -1.86 6.82
C ARG A 107 -3.97 -2.73 7.63
N SER A 108 -3.59 -3.90 7.12
CA SER A 108 -2.80 -4.89 7.88
C SER A 108 -1.40 -5.06 7.28
N ARG A 109 -1.26 -5.86 6.22
CA ARG A 109 0.05 -6.14 5.57
C ARG A 109 0.75 -4.87 5.07
N SER A 110 0.02 -3.98 4.39
CA SER A 110 0.58 -2.73 3.88
C SER A 110 1.04 -1.79 5.00
N ALA A 111 0.25 -1.67 6.07
CA ALA A 111 0.61 -0.87 7.23
C ALA A 111 1.85 -1.45 7.94
N ALA A 112 1.96 -2.78 8.05
CA ALA A 112 3.12 -3.44 8.63
C ALA A 112 4.42 -3.14 7.85
N PHE A 113 4.39 -3.21 6.51
CA PHE A 113 5.56 -2.87 5.70
C PHE A 113 5.95 -1.40 5.80
N ILE A 114 4.98 -0.47 5.77
CA ILE A 114 5.26 0.96 5.94
C ILE A 114 5.83 1.24 7.35
N THR A 115 5.23 0.66 8.38
CA THR A 115 5.70 0.83 9.77
C THR A 115 7.13 0.34 9.90
N ALA A 116 7.43 -0.85 9.36
CA ALA A 116 8.78 -1.40 9.36
C ALA A 116 9.77 -0.48 8.63
N PHE A 117 9.40 0.03 7.45
CA PHE A 117 10.21 0.98 6.69
C PHE A 117 10.49 2.27 7.48
N LEU A 118 9.46 2.90 8.05
CA LEU A 118 9.61 4.12 8.85
C LEU A 118 10.51 3.91 10.08
N MET A 119 10.39 2.77 10.74
CA MET A 119 11.20 2.47 11.93
C MET A 119 12.65 2.15 11.57
N SER A 120 12.87 1.29 10.58
CA SER A 120 14.20 0.75 10.27
C SER A 120 15.02 1.64 9.36
N THR A 121 14.41 2.31 8.38
CA THR A 121 15.11 3.21 7.46
C THR A 121 15.08 4.66 7.95
N GLN A 122 13.91 5.14 8.40
CA GLN A 122 13.75 6.56 8.77
C GLN A 122 14.01 6.84 10.26
N GLY A 123 14.26 5.80 11.07
CA GLY A 123 14.59 5.93 12.49
C GLY A 123 13.42 6.41 13.37
N LEU A 124 12.18 6.26 12.92
CA LEU A 124 11.00 6.66 13.69
C LEU A 124 10.72 5.69 14.83
N SER A 125 10.18 6.22 15.93
CA SER A 125 9.59 5.38 16.97
C SER A 125 8.30 4.71 16.47
N LEU A 126 7.93 3.58 17.08
CA LEU A 126 6.69 2.88 16.76
C LEU A 126 5.46 3.78 16.89
N ASP A 127 5.40 4.59 17.96
CA ASP A 127 4.29 5.53 18.19
C ASP A 127 4.16 6.56 17.05
N ARG A 128 5.28 7.00 16.48
CA ARG A 128 5.27 7.93 15.33
C ARG A 128 4.94 7.22 14.03
N ALA A 129 5.40 5.99 13.85
CA ALA A 129 5.16 5.22 12.63
C ALA A 129 3.71 4.70 12.49
N LEU A 130 2.93 4.67 13.58
CA LEU A 130 1.54 4.22 13.61
C LEU A 130 0.50 5.35 13.58
N ARG A 131 0.93 6.61 13.58
CA ARG A 131 0.06 7.80 13.53
C ARG A 131 -0.31 8.15 12.09
#